data_AF-A0A6I0ELL6-F1
#
_entry.id   AF-A0A6I0ELL6-F1
#
_cell.length_a   1.000
_cell.length_b   1.000
_cell.length_c   1.000
_cell.angle_alpha   90.00
_cell.angle_beta   90.00
_cell.angle_gamma   90.00
#
_symmetry.space_group_name_H-M   'P 1'
#
loop_
_entity.id
_entity.type
_entity.pdbx_description
1 polymer ?
#
loop_
_entity_poly.entity_id
_entity_poly.type
_entity_poly.pdbx_seq_one_letter_code
_entity_poly.pdbx_strand_id
1 'polypeptide(L)'
;MRCIGTGGRHVMYRVLTCLGTEHDHWLVSLAVLVCVATALTSFLMYSVAGACGGRRMLLWAALTGVSAGSGIWATHFVAMLAYRGALPTHYEPVATIASLLIAIAVAAAGFVVSTGRSRLWAGLGGILIGLAIGTMHFAGMAALVIPGTIAWDTTLVAAAWILGCAIAGAALLAFHASDGYRAILRAGGLLALAICALHFTAMSAVLIEPDPTIAFQGFGMNRSHLAVAIALVSFIVLLSAFSAAVVQRANMRCEATLRARNSLFEAALRYLPVGLSMFDGQQRLIMCNPAYRKLYSLSEDLTRAGASFAEIVANLALHEGRDGACFSVARHQRKLGSGTAFTETVRLNDGRTISKRVGPIAGGGWVDVQEDITERIEQDAKIAYMAQHDILTGLANRAQLLQQLDAMLKRRRRGEMVAVLLIDLDRFKPINDRLGHLVGDALLRGVAARLRGTVREPDLVARLGGDEFVILQITAQPAVETAELAARIVATLSAPYEVDGRILEIGASIGIAVSSEGSEEGEAVLGRADTALYWSKAAGGAGYCFFNEDRRRKALEHTALVKLPMAS
;
A
#
# COMPACT_ATOMS: atom_id res chain seq x y z
N MET A 1 -61.71 -30.94 -38.03
CA MET A 1 -62.67 -31.02 -39.16
C MET A 1 -62.21 -32.13 -40.08
N ARG A 2 -63.03 -33.17 -40.31
CA ARG A 2 -62.72 -34.31 -41.19
C ARG A 2 -62.66 -33.87 -42.66
N CYS A 3 -61.71 -34.40 -43.41
CA CYS A 3 -61.81 -34.55 -44.86
C CYS A 3 -61.42 -35.98 -45.22
N ILE A 4 -62.45 -36.78 -45.52
CA ILE A 4 -62.33 -38.09 -46.16
C ILE A 4 -62.20 -37.80 -47.65
N GLY A 5 -61.03 -38.12 -48.23
CA GLY A 5 -60.81 -38.16 -49.67
C GLY A 5 -60.56 -39.61 -50.09
N THR A 6 -61.49 -40.18 -50.83
CA THR A 6 -61.35 -41.49 -51.49
C THR A 6 -60.32 -41.40 -52.60
N GLY A 7 -59.22 -42.14 -52.47
CA GLY A 7 -58.19 -42.31 -53.51
C GLY A 7 -56.86 -42.72 -52.88
N GLY A 8 -56.41 -43.95 -53.15
CA GLY A 8 -55.20 -44.54 -52.56
C GLY A 8 -53.93 -43.73 -52.80
N ARG A 9 -53.59 -42.85 -51.85
CA ARG A 9 -52.30 -42.18 -51.72
C ARG A 9 -51.90 -42.22 -50.25
N HIS A 10 -50.69 -42.74 -50.01
CA HIS A 10 -50.01 -42.78 -48.72
C HIS A 10 -50.17 -41.45 -47.97
N VAL A 11 -50.71 -41.50 -46.75
CA VAL A 11 -50.84 -40.32 -45.87
C VAL A 11 -49.44 -40.01 -45.31
N MET A 12 -48.70 -39.12 -45.99
CA MET A 12 -47.44 -38.55 -45.50
C MET A 12 -47.74 -37.46 -44.47
N TYR A 13 -47.33 -37.64 -43.21
CA TYR A 13 -47.36 -36.57 -42.21
C TYR A 13 -46.08 -35.74 -42.31
N ARG A 14 -46.18 -34.49 -42.83
CA ARG A 14 -45.10 -33.49 -42.64
C ARG A 14 -45.25 -32.86 -41.25
N VAL A 15 -44.18 -32.89 -40.47
CA VAL A 15 -44.11 -32.37 -39.07
C VAL A 15 -44.51 -30.89 -38.94
N LEU A 16 -44.51 -30.13 -40.04
CA LEU A 16 -44.87 -28.71 -40.10
C LEU A 16 -46.28 -28.38 -39.54
N THR A 17 -47.28 -29.25 -39.69
CA THR A 17 -48.62 -29.01 -39.12
C THR A 17 -48.71 -29.28 -37.61
N CYS A 18 -47.72 -29.95 -37.01
CA CYS A 18 -47.75 -30.36 -35.60
C CYS A 18 -46.96 -29.42 -34.66
N LEU A 19 -46.17 -28.49 -35.21
CA LEU A 19 -45.34 -27.54 -34.44
C LEU A 19 -46.15 -26.54 -33.57
N GLY A 20 -47.45 -26.36 -33.84
CA GLY A 20 -48.28 -25.37 -33.14
C GLY A 20 -49.22 -25.92 -32.04
N THR A 21 -49.59 -27.21 -32.05
CA THR A 21 -50.75 -27.70 -31.26
C THR A 21 -50.53 -28.99 -30.46
N GLU A 22 -49.44 -29.73 -30.67
CA GLU A 22 -49.22 -31.07 -30.09
C GLU A 22 -47.98 -31.17 -29.19
N HIS A 23 -47.76 -30.17 -28.30
CA HIS A 23 -46.60 -30.17 -27.39
C HIS A 23 -46.99 -30.01 -25.93
N ASP A 24 -46.26 -30.70 -25.05
CA ASP A 24 -46.32 -30.46 -23.61
C ASP A 24 -45.50 -29.22 -23.25
N HIS A 25 -46.20 -28.10 -22.99
CA HIS A 25 -45.56 -26.81 -22.71
C HIS A 25 -44.60 -26.82 -21.51
N TRP A 26 -44.80 -27.72 -20.54
CA TRP A 26 -43.89 -27.86 -19.40
C TRP A 26 -42.53 -28.42 -19.84
N LEU A 27 -42.54 -29.49 -20.64
CA LEU A 27 -41.30 -30.10 -21.15
C LEU A 27 -40.60 -29.21 -22.17
N VAL A 28 -41.34 -28.44 -22.98
CA VAL A 28 -40.74 -27.41 -23.85
C VAL A 28 -40.02 -26.34 -23.03
N SER A 29 -40.66 -25.83 -21.97
CA SER A 29 -40.05 -24.83 -21.09
C SER A 29 -38.80 -25.39 -20.39
N LEU A 30 -38.85 -26.64 -19.95
CA LEU A 30 -37.71 -27.35 -19.38
C LEU A 30 -36.56 -27.51 -20.39
N ALA A 31 -36.85 -27.90 -21.64
CA ALA A 31 -35.85 -28.02 -22.69
C ALA A 31 -35.16 -26.67 -22.98
N VAL A 32 -35.92 -25.57 -23.02
CA VAL A 32 -35.37 -24.21 -23.18
C VAL A 32 -34.47 -23.84 -22.00
N LEU A 33 -34.92 -24.09 -20.77
CA LEU A 33 -34.13 -23.81 -19.57
C LEU A 33 -32.81 -24.60 -19.57
N VAL A 34 -32.86 -25.90 -19.86
CA VAL A 34 -31.68 -26.77 -19.94
C VAL A 34 -30.73 -26.30 -21.04
N CYS A 35 -31.25 -25.92 -22.21
CA CYS A 35 -30.47 -25.41 -23.33
C CYS A 35 -29.70 -24.13 -22.96
N VAL A 36 -30.40 -23.14 -22.41
CA VAL A 36 -29.80 -21.86 -22.00
C VAL A 36 -28.81 -22.07 -20.86
N ALA A 37 -29.16 -22.86 -19.85
CA ALA A 37 -28.28 -23.16 -18.72
C ALA A 37 -27.01 -23.89 -19.18
N THR A 38 -27.14 -24.84 -20.11
CA THR A 38 -26.02 -25.55 -20.72
C THR A 38 -25.12 -24.57 -21.46
N ALA A 39 -25.66 -23.79 -22.39
CA ALA A 39 -24.85 -22.89 -23.19
C ALA A 39 -24.09 -21.85 -22.34
N LEU A 40 -24.75 -21.25 -21.34
CA LEU A 40 -24.11 -20.30 -20.43
C LEU A 40 -23.06 -20.97 -19.52
N THR A 41 -23.37 -22.16 -18.98
CA THR A 41 -22.45 -22.90 -18.12
C THR A 41 -21.22 -23.36 -18.90
N SER A 42 -21.39 -23.80 -20.15
CA SER A 42 -20.27 -24.18 -21.02
C SER A 42 -19.31 -23.02 -21.22
N PHE A 43 -19.78 -21.81 -21.57
CA PHE A 43 -18.86 -20.67 -21.74
C PHE A 43 -18.33 -20.11 -20.42
N LEU A 44 -19.06 -20.27 -19.31
CA LEU A 44 -18.53 -19.99 -17.98
C LEU A 44 -17.35 -20.92 -17.65
N MET A 45 -17.49 -22.24 -17.86
CA MET A 45 -16.40 -23.21 -17.68
C MET A 45 -15.25 -22.95 -18.66
N TYR A 46 -15.56 -22.68 -19.92
CA TYR A 46 -14.56 -22.43 -20.94
C TYR A 46 -13.72 -21.18 -20.64
N SER A 47 -14.34 -20.16 -20.04
CA SER A 47 -13.60 -18.98 -19.57
C SER A 47 -12.60 -19.28 -18.45
N VAL A 48 -12.84 -20.33 -17.65
CA VAL A 48 -11.86 -20.83 -16.66
C VAL A 48 -10.69 -21.51 -17.36
N ALA A 49 -10.95 -22.25 -18.44
CA ALA A 49 -9.90 -22.83 -19.27
C ALA A 49 -8.96 -21.74 -19.82
N GLY A 50 -9.50 -20.67 -20.40
CA GLY A 50 -8.70 -19.55 -20.93
C GLY A 50 -7.90 -18.78 -19.88
N ALA A 51 -8.31 -18.81 -18.61
CA ALA A 51 -7.54 -18.23 -17.49
C ALA A 51 -6.42 -19.16 -16.99
N CYS A 52 -6.44 -20.42 -17.39
CA CYS A 52 -5.45 -21.43 -17.02
C CYS A 52 -4.39 -21.60 -18.12
N GLY A 53 -3.18 -22.04 -17.74
CA GLY A 53 -2.12 -22.41 -18.68
C GLY A 53 -1.85 -23.91 -18.72
N GLY A 54 -1.28 -24.39 -19.83
CA GLY A 54 -0.78 -25.77 -19.98
C GLY A 54 -1.86 -26.85 -19.82
N ARG A 55 -1.54 -27.92 -19.08
CA ARG A 55 -2.44 -29.08 -18.90
C ARG A 55 -3.79 -28.75 -18.27
N ARG A 56 -3.84 -27.73 -17.40
CA ARG A 56 -5.09 -27.30 -16.74
C ARG A 56 -6.07 -26.67 -17.72
N MET A 57 -5.57 -25.92 -18.72
CA MET A 57 -6.40 -25.34 -19.79
C MET A 57 -7.11 -26.45 -20.58
N LEU A 58 -6.35 -27.47 -21.01
CA LEU A 58 -6.89 -28.61 -21.76
C LEU A 58 -7.91 -29.40 -20.95
N LEU A 59 -7.66 -29.63 -19.65
CA LEU A 59 -8.58 -30.33 -18.76
C LEU A 59 -9.91 -29.57 -18.61
N TRP A 60 -9.87 -28.26 -18.36
CA TRP A 60 -11.08 -27.44 -18.24
C TRP A 60 -11.86 -27.35 -19.56
N ALA A 61 -11.17 -27.29 -20.70
CA ALA A 61 -11.80 -27.35 -22.01
C ALA A 61 -12.49 -28.70 -22.26
N ALA A 62 -11.84 -29.82 -21.90
CA ALA A 62 -12.45 -31.15 -22.00
C ALA A 62 -13.68 -31.31 -21.08
N LEU A 63 -13.58 -30.85 -19.82
CA LEU A 63 -14.70 -30.86 -18.87
C LEU A 63 -15.86 -29.96 -19.34
N THR A 64 -15.56 -28.86 -20.03
CA THR A 64 -16.58 -28.03 -20.69
C THR A 64 -17.35 -28.85 -21.71
N GLY A 65 -16.65 -29.65 -22.53
CA GLY A 65 -17.28 -30.55 -23.49
C GLY A 65 -18.13 -31.65 -22.88
N VAL A 66 -17.74 -32.19 -21.71
CA VAL A 66 -18.59 -33.12 -20.95
C VAL A 66 -19.91 -32.45 -20.57
N SER A 67 -19.84 -31.26 -19.97
CA SER A 67 -21.05 -30.49 -19.59
C SER A 67 -21.90 -30.11 -20.81
N ALA A 68 -21.27 -29.60 -21.87
CA ALA A 68 -21.94 -29.21 -23.10
C ALA A 68 -22.61 -30.40 -23.80
N GLY A 69 -21.88 -31.51 -23.99
CA GLY A 69 -22.38 -32.71 -24.64
C GLY A 69 -23.55 -33.34 -23.90
N SER A 70 -23.46 -33.44 -22.57
CA SER A 70 -24.59 -33.88 -21.73
C SER A 70 -25.79 -32.96 -21.85
N GLY A 71 -25.60 -31.65 -21.85
CA GLY A 71 -26.71 -30.68 -21.98
C GLY A 71 -27.34 -30.62 -23.37
N ILE A 72 -26.54 -30.76 -24.43
CA ILE A 72 -27.01 -30.88 -25.82
C ILE A 72 -27.89 -32.13 -25.95
N TRP A 73 -27.41 -33.28 -25.47
CA TRP A 73 -28.16 -34.53 -25.44
C TRP A 73 -29.48 -34.40 -24.66
N ALA A 74 -29.41 -33.84 -23.45
CA ALA A 74 -30.59 -33.63 -22.61
C ALA A 74 -31.64 -32.73 -23.28
N THR A 75 -31.20 -31.63 -23.88
CA THR A 75 -32.08 -30.69 -24.58
C THR A 75 -32.84 -31.40 -25.70
N HIS A 76 -32.16 -32.23 -26.49
CA HIS A 76 -32.80 -32.96 -27.59
C HIS A 76 -33.84 -33.97 -27.11
N PHE A 77 -33.48 -34.84 -26.16
CA PHE A 77 -34.42 -35.85 -25.67
C PHE A 77 -35.60 -35.21 -24.91
N VAL A 78 -35.37 -34.19 -24.07
CA VAL A 78 -36.47 -33.48 -23.39
C VAL A 78 -37.39 -32.81 -24.41
N ALA A 79 -36.84 -32.20 -25.47
CA ALA A 79 -37.64 -31.62 -26.56
C ALA A 79 -38.45 -32.67 -27.33
N MET A 80 -37.85 -33.82 -27.64
CA MET A 80 -38.54 -34.93 -28.32
C MET A 80 -39.64 -35.54 -27.45
N LEU A 81 -39.44 -35.65 -26.14
CA LEU A 81 -40.43 -36.16 -25.19
C LEU A 81 -41.63 -35.20 -25.03
N ALA A 82 -41.43 -33.91 -25.31
CA ALA A 82 -42.49 -32.91 -25.30
C ALA A 82 -43.51 -33.10 -26.44
N TYR A 83 -43.11 -33.74 -27.55
CA TYR A 83 -43.97 -33.94 -28.71
C TYR A 83 -45.00 -35.05 -28.48
N ARG A 84 -46.30 -34.72 -28.47
CA ARG A 84 -47.42 -35.66 -28.31
C ARG A 84 -47.97 -36.13 -29.66
N GLY A 85 -47.13 -36.80 -30.45
CA GLY A 85 -47.54 -37.38 -31.74
C GLY A 85 -48.58 -38.51 -31.62
N ALA A 86 -49.26 -38.79 -32.73
CA ALA A 86 -50.33 -39.78 -32.83
C ALA A 86 -49.86 -41.26 -32.75
N LEU A 87 -48.56 -41.53 -32.90
CA LEU A 87 -47.98 -42.87 -32.82
C LEU A 87 -47.26 -43.07 -31.48
N PRO A 88 -47.35 -44.26 -30.85
CA PRO A 88 -46.58 -44.57 -29.66
C PRO A 88 -45.08 -44.62 -30.00
N THR A 89 -44.26 -44.09 -29.09
CA THR A 89 -42.80 -43.96 -29.25
C THR A 89 -42.08 -44.55 -28.04
N HIS A 90 -41.03 -45.34 -28.25
CA HIS A 90 -40.06 -45.69 -27.20
C HIS A 90 -38.62 -45.48 -27.69
N TYR A 91 -37.66 -45.55 -26.77
CA TYR A 91 -36.26 -45.33 -27.07
C TYR A 91 -35.43 -46.57 -26.74
N GLU A 92 -34.54 -46.93 -27.65
CA GLU A 92 -33.59 -48.04 -27.45
C GLU A 92 -32.45 -47.59 -26.51
N PRO A 93 -32.22 -48.26 -25.37
CA PRO A 93 -31.28 -47.79 -24.35
C PRO A 93 -29.83 -47.66 -24.82
N VAL A 94 -29.32 -48.59 -25.65
CA VAL A 94 -27.91 -48.61 -26.04
C VAL A 94 -27.60 -47.45 -26.99
N ALA A 95 -28.41 -47.23 -28.01
CA ALA A 95 -28.32 -46.12 -28.94
C ALA A 95 -28.51 -44.77 -28.23
N THR A 96 -29.41 -44.72 -27.24
CA THR A 96 -29.61 -43.54 -26.39
C THR A 96 -28.33 -43.17 -25.63
N ILE A 97 -27.66 -44.15 -24.99
CA ILE A 97 -26.38 -43.92 -24.29
C ILE A 97 -25.25 -43.61 -25.28
N ALA A 98 -25.19 -44.29 -26.42
CA ALA A 98 -24.19 -44.05 -27.45
C ALA A 98 -24.26 -42.61 -27.98
N SER A 99 -25.46 -42.08 -28.20
CA SER A 99 -25.66 -40.68 -28.63
C SER A 99 -25.12 -39.66 -27.61
N LEU A 100 -25.24 -39.94 -26.30
CA LEU A 100 -24.66 -39.12 -25.23
C LEU A 100 -23.12 -39.14 -25.27
N LEU A 101 -22.53 -40.33 -25.38
CA LEU A 101 -21.07 -40.49 -25.42
C LEU A 101 -20.45 -39.80 -26.64
N ILE A 102 -21.10 -39.91 -27.80
CA ILE A 102 -20.70 -39.20 -29.03
C ILE A 102 -20.76 -37.68 -28.81
N ALA A 103 -21.86 -37.18 -28.23
CA ALA A 103 -22.01 -35.75 -27.95
C ALA A 103 -20.88 -35.22 -27.05
N ILE A 104 -20.57 -35.94 -25.97
CA ILE A 104 -19.50 -35.59 -25.02
C ILE A 104 -18.13 -35.60 -25.71
N ALA A 105 -17.81 -36.68 -26.44
CA ALA A 105 -16.50 -36.85 -27.07
C ALA A 105 -16.22 -35.76 -28.11
N VAL A 106 -17.18 -35.49 -29.01
CA VAL A 106 -17.01 -34.52 -30.09
C VAL A 106 -17.05 -33.08 -29.53
N ALA A 107 -17.91 -32.78 -28.56
CA ALA A 107 -17.93 -31.47 -27.91
C ALA A 107 -16.63 -31.20 -27.14
N ALA A 108 -16.09 -32.19 -26.41
CA ALA A 108 -14.80 -32.07 -25.71
C ALA A 108 -13.66 -31.83 -26.69
N ALA A 109 -13.61 -32.56 -27.80
CA ALA A 109 -12.63 -32.30 -28.86
C ALA A 109 -12.77 -30.87 -29.41
N GLY A 110 -13.99 -30.40 -29.68
CA GLY A 110 -14.24 -29.04 -30.17
C GLY A 110 -13.77 -27.95 -29.20
N PHE A 111 -14.09 -28.05 -27.91
CA PHE A 111 -13.59 -27.10 -26.91
C PHE A 111 -12.08 -27.18 -26.74
N VAL A 112 -11.48 -28.36 -26.77
CA VAL A 112 -10.00 -28.52 -26.70
C VAL A 112 -9.33 -27.89 -27.92
N VAL A 113 -9.81 -28.15 -29.13
CA VAL A 113 -9.30 -27.55 -30.38
C VAL A 113 -9.41 -26.03 -30.33
N SER A 114 -10.51 -25.50 -29.78
CA SER A 114 -10.70 -24.06 -29.66
C SER A 114 -9.71 -23.36 -28.73
N THR A 115 -8.95 -24.08 -27.89
CA THR A 115 -7.89 -23.48 -27.04
C THR A 115 -6.64 -23.03 -27.81
N GLY A 116 -6.58 -23.32 -29.12
CA GLY A 116 -5.49 -22.85 -29.97
C GLY A 116 -5.42 -21.32 -30.07
N ARG A 117 -4.21 -20.78 -30.26
CA ARG A 117 -3.91 -19.34 -30.17
C ARG A 117 -4.50 -18.45 -31.26
N SER A 118 -5.12 -19.00 -32.30
CA SER A 118 -5.60 -18.23 -33.46
C SER A 118 -7.11 -18.33 -33.64
N ARG A 119 -7.70 -17.33 -34.32
CA ARG A 119 -9.13 -17.33 -34.68
C ARG A 119 -9.51 -18.57 -35.51
N LEU A 120 -8.58 -19.12 -36.28
CA LEU A 120 -8.79 -20.36 -37.03
C LEU A 120 -9.11 -21.53 -36.09
N TRP A 121 -8.33 -21.71 -35.02
CA TRP A 121 -8.55 -22.77 -34.03
C TRP A 121 -9.88 -22.61 -33.29
N ALA A 122 -10.24 -21.36 -32.93
CA ALA A 122 -11.55 -21.05 -32.35
C ALA A 122 -12.70 -21.43 -33.30
N GLY A 123 -12.59 -21.05 -34.59
CA GLY A 123 -13.56 -21.40 -35.62
C GLY A 123 -13.68 -22.91 -35.85
N LEU A 124 -12.55 -23.62 -35.98
CA LEU A 124 -12.52 -25.08 -36.14
C LEU A 124 -13.13 -25.80 -34.94
N GLY A 125 -12.81 -25.35 -33.71
CA GLY A 125 -13.40 -25.90 -32.50
C GLY A 125 -14.91 -25.66 -32.42
N GLY A 126 -15.39 -24.49 -32.84
CA GLY A 126 -16.82 -24.21 -32.94
C GLY A 126 -17.53 -25.03 -34.01
N ILE A 127 -16.90 -25.26 -35.17
CA ILE A 127 -17.42 -26.17 -36.21
C ILE A 127 -17.54 -27.59 -35.66
N LEU A 128 -16.54 -28.08 -34.93
CA LEU A 128 -16.60 -29.39 -34.25
C LEU A 128 -17.73 -29.46 -33.22
N ILE A 129 -17.99 -28.39 -32.47
CA ILE A 129 -19.15 -28.34 -31.56
C ILE A 129 -20.46 -28.39 -32.36
N GLY A 130 -20.57 -27.67 -33.47
CA GLY A 130 -21.72 -27.80 -34.38
C GLY A 130 -21.89 -29.22 -34.92
N LEU A 131 -20.78 -29.89 -35.24
CA LEU A 131 -20.79 -31.29 -35.63
C LEU A 131 -21.26 -32.18 -34.48
N ALA A 132 -20.87 -31.90 -33.23
CA ALA A 132 -21.36 -32.62 -32.04
C ALA A 132 -22.87 -32.49 -31.85
N ILE A 133 -23.43 -31.29 -32.07
CA ILE A 133 -24.88 -31.05 -32.01
C ILE A 133 -25.59 -31.88 -33.08
N GLY A 134 -25.07 -31.87 -34.31
CA GLY A 134 -25.64 -32.63 -35.43
C GLY A 134 -25.54 -34.14 -35.25
N THR A 135 -24.35 -34.67 -34.97
CA THR A 135 -24.14 -36.12 -34.78
C THR A 135 -25.00 -36.65 -33.64
N MET A 136 -25.06 -35.92 -32.52
CA MET A 136 -25.93 -36.28 -31.41
C MET A 136 -27.40 -36.30 -31.84
N HIS A 137 -27.89 -35.26 -32.54
CA HIS A 137 -29.30 -35.20 -32.94
C HIS A 137 -29.71 -36.39 -33.82
N PHE A 138 -28.94 -36.70 -34.87
CA PHE A 138 -29.26 -37.81 -35.77
C PHE A 138 -29.04 -39.17 -35.10
N ALA A 139 -28.03 -39.33 -34.23
CA ALA A 139 -27.85 -40.53 -33.42
C ALA A 139 -29.00 -40.72 -32.41
N GLY A 140 -29.51 -39.64 -31.82
CA GLY A 140 -30.66 -39.65 -30.92
C GLY A 140 -31.94 -40.05 -31.65
N MET A 141 -32.14 -39.55 -32.87
CA MET A 141 -33.24 -39.97 -33.74
C MET A 141 -33.12 -41.43 -34.18
N ALA A 142 -31.92 -41.98 -34.34
CA ALA A 142 -31.70 -43.40 -34.61
C ALA A 142 -32.08 -44.31 -33.42
N ALA A 143 -32.12 -43.76 -32.19
CA ALA A 143 -32.58 -44.48 -31.00
C ALA A 143 -34.12 -44.52 -30.87
N LEU A 144 -34.85 -43.71 -31.65
CA LEU A 144 -36.29 -43.61 -31.61
C LEU A 144 -36.94 -44.79 -32.35
N VAL A 145 -37.79 -45.55 -31.65
CA VAL A 145 -38.54 -46.66 -32.23
C VAL A 145 -40.01 -46.27 -32.37
N ILE A 146 -40.52 -46.40 -33.60
CA ILE A 146 -41.90 -46.09 -33.99
C ILE A 146 -42.50 -47.24 -34.84
N PRO A 147 -43.82 -47.40 -34.89
CA PRO A 147 -44.49 -48.36 -35.77
C PRO A 147 -44.53 -47.85 -37.22
N GLY A 148 -43.36 -47.78 -37.86
CA GLY A 148 -43.18 -47.27 -39.21
C GLY A 148 -41.71 -47.02 -39.53
N THR A 149 -41.43 -46.42 -40.69
CA THR A 149 -40.07 -46.03 -41.09
C THR A 149 -39.89 -44.52 -41.08
N ILE A 150 -38.67 -44.08 -40.78
CA ILE A 150 -38.28 -42.67 -40.81
C ILE A 150 -37.53 -42.41 -42.12
N ALA A 151 -38.10 -41.56 -42.96
CA ALA A 151 -37.48 -41.02 -44.16
C ALA A 151 -37.00 -39.58 -43.91
N TRP A 152 -36.01 -39.14 -44.69
CA TRP A 152 -35.33 -37.87 -44.50
C TRP A 152 -35.33 -37.01 -45.77
N ASP A 153 -35.65 -35.73 -45.62
CA ASP A 153 -35.38 -34.72 -46.64
C ASP A 153 -33.89 -34.33 -46.60
N THR A 154 -33.14 -34.78 -47.61
CA THR A 154 -31.69 -34.56 -47.69
C THR A 154 -31.29 -33.09 -47.76
N THR A 155 -32.16 -32.22 -48.27
CA THR A 155 -31.90 -30.78 -48.38
C THR A 155 -31.94 -30.12 -47.00
N LEU A 156 -32.97 -30.45 -46.21
CA LEU A 156 -33.12 -29.93 -44.85
C LEU A 156 -32.08 -30.53 -43.89
N VAL A 157 -31.69 -31.79 -44.09
CA VAL A 157 -30.55 -32.38 -43.37
C VAL A 157 -29.27 -31.59 -43.63
N ALA A 158 -28.92 -31.33 -44.89
CA ALA A 158 -27.73 -30.56 -45.24
C ALA A 158 -27.79 -29.13 -44.67
N ALA A 159 -28.95 -28.47 -44.73
CA ALA A 159 -29.15 -27.15 -44.15
C ALA A 159 -28.95 -27.15 -42.63
N ALA A 160 -29.44 -28.16 -41.91
CA ALA A 160 -29.28 -28.28 -40.46
C ALA A 160 -27.79 -28.39 -40.06
N TRP A 161 -27.00 -29.18 -40.78
CA TRP A 161 -25.54 -29.29 -40.56
C TRP A 161 -24.82 -27.97 -40.80
N ILE A 162 -25.07 -27.32 -41.94
CA ILE A 162 -24.43 -26.05 -42.31
C ILE A 162 -24.75 -24.98 -41.26
N LEU A 163 -26.02 -24.84 -40.88
CA LEU A 163 -26.48 -23.83 -39.95
C LEU A 163 -25.92 -24.05 -38.54
N GLY A 164 -25.96 -25.30 -38.04
CA GLY A 164 -25.40 -25.64 -36.73
C GLY A 164 -23.89 -25.39 -36.65
N CYS A 165 -23.13 -25.83 -37.65
CA CYS A 165 -21.68 -25.60 -37.72
C CYS A 165 -21.33 -24.12 -37.86
N ALA A 166 -22.03 -23.37 -38.70
CA ALA A 166 -21.77 -21.95 -38.90
C ALA A 166 -22.03 -21.13 -37.63
N ILE A 167 -23.17 -21.35 -36.97
CA ILE A 167 -23.53 -20.60 -35.75
C ILE A 167 -22.64 -21.01 -34.57
N ALA A 168 -22.34 -22.30 -34.40
CA ALA A 168 -21.43 -22.76 -33.35
C ALA A 168 -19.98 -22.26 -33.57
N GLY A 169 -19.52 -22.20 -34.83
CA GLY A 169 -18.29 -21.54 -35.22
C GLY A 169 -18.27 -20.06 -34.83
N ALA A 170 -19.35 -19.34 -35.15
CA ALA A 170 -19.52 -17.94 -34.78
C ALA A 170 -19.55 -17.74 -33.25
N ALA A 171 -20.12 -18.67 -32.48
CA ALA A 171 -20.14 -18.61 -31.02
C ALA A 171 -18.73 -18.60 -30.42
N LEU A 172 -17.85 -19.50 -30.87
CA LEU A 172 -16.47 -19.58 -30.38
C LEU A 172 -15.62 -18.38 -30.83
N LEU A 173 -15.84 -17.90 -32.06
CA LEU A 173 -15.20 -16.67 -32.54
C LEU A 173 -15.65 -15.45 -31.72
N ALA A 174 -16.94 -15.33 -31.43
CA ALA A 174 -17.49 -14.26 -30.62
C ALA A 174 -16.97 -14.27 -29.18
N PHE A 175 -16.77 -15.47 -28.61
CA PHE A 175 -16.16 -15.64 -27.30
C PHE A 175 -14.72 -15.10 -27.27
N HIS A 176 -13.90 -15.45 -28.27
CA HIS A 176 -12.52 -14.98 -28.36
C HIS A 176 -12.37 -13.52 -28.80
N ALA A 177 -13.43 -12.92 -29.35
CA ALA A 177 -13.45 -11.51 -29.75
C ALA A 177 -13.98 -10.57 -28.66
N SER A 178 -14.45 -11.09 -27.54
CA SER A 178 -15.05 -10.32 -26.45
C SER A 178 -14.41 -10.68 -25.10
N ASP A 179 -14.47 -9.77 -24.13
CA ASP A 179 -13.95 -10.02 -22.79
C ASP A 179 -15.06 -10.11 -21.72
N GLY A 180 -14.70 -10.75 -20.60
CA GLY A 180 -15.50 -10.75 -19.37
C GLY A 180 -16.85 -11.44 -19.49
N TYR A 181 -17.87 -10.93 -18.78
CA TYR A 181 -19.19 -11.55 -18.73
C TYR A 181 -19.96 -11.43 -20.05
N ARG A 182 -19.67 -10.39 -20.86
CA ARG A 182 -20.32 -10.15 -22.15
C ARG A 182 -19.94 -11.22 -23.18
N ALA A 183 -18.69 -11.72 -23.13
CA ALA A 183 -18.25 -12.83 -23.95
C ALA A 183 -19.07 -14.09 -23.69
N ILE A 184 -19.32 -14.41 -22.42
CA ILE A 184 -20.12 -15.58 -22.01
C ILE A 184 -21.56 -15.46 -22.50
N LEU A 185 -22.21 -14.30 -22.31
CA LEU A 185 -23.59 -14.11 -22.74
C LEU A 185 -23.75 -14.19 -24.26
N ARG A 186 -22.86 -13.56 -25.04
CA ARG A 186 -22.91 -13.57 -26.51
C ARG A 186 -22.66 -14.96 -27.06
N ALA A 187 -21.59 -15.61 -26.62
CA ALA A 187 -21.23 -16.94 -27.10
C ALA A 187 -22.26 -17.99 -26.66
N GLY A 188 -22.74 -17.91 -25.42
CA GLY A 188 -23.80 -18.77 -24.91
C GLY A 188 -25.11 -18.59 -25.68
N GLY A 189 -25.53 -17.36 -25.96
CA GLY A 189 -26.69 -17.09 -26.79
C GLY A 189 -26.57 -17.67 -28.21
N LEU A 190 -25.40 -17.51 -28.85
CA LEU A 190 -25.14 -18.10 -30.17
C LEU A 190 -25.11 -19.63 -30.14
N LEU A 191 -24.55 -20.25 -29.11
CA LEU A 191 -24.56 -21.71 -28.98
C LEU A 191 -25.97 -22.26 -28.74
N ALA A 192 -26.77 -21.60 -27.89
CA ALA A 192 -28.18 -21.95 -27.73
C ALA A 192 -28.94 -21.82 -29.06
N LEU A 193 -28.68 -20.74 -29.80
CA LEU A 193 -29.23 -20.55 -31.14
C LEU A 193 -28.79 -21.68 -32.10
N ALA A 194 -27.52 -22.11 -32.07
CA ALA A 194 -27.02 -23.21 -32.89
C ALA A 194 -27.76 -24.53 -32.58
N ILE A 195 -27.96 -24.84 -31.29
CA ILE A 195 -28.70 -26.03 -30.84
C ILE A 195 -30.15 -25.98 -31.35
N CYS A 196 -30.86 -24.86 -31.13
CA CYS A 196 -32.23 -24.69 -31.57
C CYS A 196 -32.36 -24.74 -33.10
N ALA A 197 -31.52 -23.98 -33.81
CA ALA A 197 -31.56 -23.87 -35.26
C ALA A 197 -31.30 -25.23 -35.92
N LEU A 198 -30.31 -25.99 -35.44
CA LEU A 198 -30.09 -27.36 -35.94
C LEU A 198 -31.29 -28.25 -35.61
N HIS A 199 -31.75 -28.26 -34.35
CA HIS A 199 -32.82 -29.14 -33.90
C HIS A 199 -34.12 -28.96 -34.71
N PHE A 200 -34.62 -27.73 -34.84
CA PHE A 200 -35.88 -27.48 -35.54
C PHE A 200 -35.77 -27.71 -37.06
N THR A 201 -34.62 -27.38 -37.65
CA THR A 201 -34.39 -27.63 -39.09
C THR A 201 -34.34 -29.13 -39.36
N ALA A 202 -33.65 -29.90 -38.52
CA ALA A 202 -33.56 -31.35 -38.64
C ALA A 202 -34.89 -32.05 -38.36
N MET A 203 -35.67 -31.60 -37.38
CA MET A 203 -37.04 -32.11 -37.14
C MET A 203 -37.98 -31.81 -38.31
N SER A 204 -37.77 -30.71 -39.03
CA SER A 204 -38.53 -30.39 -40.24
C SER A 204 -38.18 -31.31 -41.43
N ALA A 205 -37.01 -31.97 -41.37
CA ALA A 205 -36.57 -32.93 -42.39
C ALA A 205 -37.17 -34.34 -42.21
N VAL A 206 -37.78 -34.62 -41.06
CA VAL A 206 -38.32 -35.93 -40.71
C VAL A 206 -39.65 -36.17 -41.42
N LEU A 207 -39.73 -37.28 -42.13
CA LEU A 207 -40.96 -37.83 -42.68
C LEU A 207 -41.22 -39.21 -42.06
N ILE A 208 -42.39 -39.39 -41.45
CA ILE A 208 -42.78 -40.67 -40.88
C ILE A 208 -43.77 -41.34 -41.83
N GLU A 209 -43.43 -42.55 -42.28
CA GLU A 209 -44.31 -43.43 -43.04
C GLU A 209 -44.84 -44.52 -42.11
N PRO A 210 -46.10 -44.42 -41.63
CA PRO A 210 -46.67 -45.41 -40.72
C PRO A 210 -46.85 -46.76 -41.41
N ASP A 211 -46.41 -47.84 -40.76
CA ASP A 211 -46.66 -49.20 -41.23
C ASP A 211 -47.46 -49.97 -40.17
N PRO A 212 -48.77 -50.17 -40.38
CA PRO A 212 -49.64 -50.84 -39.41
C PRO A 212 -49.34 -52.34 -39.26
N THR A 213 -48.48 -52.92 -40.11
CA THR A 213 -48.08 -54.34 -40.02
C THR A 213 -46.98 -54.58 -38.98
N ILE A 214 -46.29 -53.52 -38.54
CA ILE A 214 -45.26 -53.59 -37.51
C ILE A 214 -45.93 -53.65 -36.14
N ALA A 215 -45.92 -54.84 -35.51
CA ALA A 215 -46.42 -55.01 -34.15
C ALA A 215 -45.60 -54.15 -33.17
N PHE A 216 -46.22 -53.14 -32.58
CA PHE A 216 -45.59 -52.31 -31.55
C PHE A 216 -45.59 -53.06 -30.21
N GLN A 217 -44.67 -54.00 -30.06
CA GLN A 217 -44.33 -54.63 -28.78
C GLN A 217 -42.85 -54.36 -28.48
N GLY A 218 -42.58 -53.51 -27.50
CA GLY A 218 -41.22 -53.15 -27.12
C GLY A 218 -41.05 -53.02 -25.61
N PHE A 219 -40.00 -53.65 -25.08
CA PHE A 219 -39.42 -53.28 -23.79
C PHE A 219 -38.73 -51.93 -23.98
N GLY A 220 -39.31 -50.87 -23.42
CA GLY A 220 -38.79 -49.51 -23.50
C GLY A 220 -39.15 -48.68 -22.27
N MET A 221 -38.38 -47.63 -21.99
CA MET A 221 -38.67 -46.75 -20.85
C MET A 221 -39.93 -45.92 -21.10
N ASN A 222 -40.79 -45.82 -20.08
CA ASN A 222 -41.94 -44.91 -20.13
C ASN A 222 -41.45 -43.46 -20.31
N ARG A 223 -42.13 -42.72 -21.20
CA ARG A 223 -41.82 -41.34 -21.60
C ARG A 223 -41.62 -40.41 -20.40
N SER A 224 -42.45 -40.54 -19.35
CA SER A 224 -42.38 -39.71 -18.13
C SER A 224 -41.15 -40.05 -17.27
N HIS A 225 -40.84 -41.34 -17.09
CA HIS A 225 -39.69 -41.78 -16.31
C HIS A 225 -38.36 -41.39 -16.99
N LEU A 226 -38.30 -41.53 -18.32
CA LEU A 226 -37.14 -41.11 -19.10
C LEU A 226 -36.93 -39.59 -19.04
N ALA A 227 -38.00 -38.78 -19.16
CA ALA A 227 -37.92 -37.32 -19.04
C ALA A 227 -37.36 -36.89 -17.68
N VAL A 228 -37.85 -37.48 -16.59
CA VAL A 228 -37.39 -37.17 -15.22
C VAL A 228 -35.94 -37.60 -15.03
N ALA A 229 -35.54 -38.80 -15.48
CA ALA A 229 -34.17 -39.29 -15.36
C ALA A 229 -33.17 -38.39 -16.10
N ILE A 230 -33.48 -38.00 -17.34
CA ILE A 230 -32.65 -37.11 -18.15
C ILE A 230 -32.54 -35.74 -17.49
N ALA A 231 -33.66 -35.15 -17.06
CA ALA A 231 -33.66 -33.85 -16.41
C ALA A 231 -32.83 -33.86 -15.12
N LEU A 232 -32.97 -34.89 -14.28
CA LEU A 232 -32.25 -35.02 -13.02
C LEU A 232 -30.73 -35.13 -13.24
N VAL A 233 -30.29 -36.06 -14.10
CA VAL A 233 -28.86 -36.26 -14.39
C VAL A 233 -28.26 -34.98 -14.98
N SER A 234 -28.97 -34.33 -15.90
CA SER A 234 -28.50 -33.10 -16.55
C SER A 234 -28.40 -31.95 -15.57
N PHE A 235 -29.37 -31.82 -14.66
CA PHE A 235 -29.33 -30.80 -13.62
C PHE A 235 -28.15 -31.02 -12.66
N ILE A 236 -27.87 -32.26 -12.26
CA ILE A 236 -26.71 -32.60 -11.43
C ILE A 236 -25.39 -32.24 -12.14
N VAL A 237 -25.25 -32.59 -13.42
CA VAL A 237 -24.05 -32.27 -14.21
C VAL A 237 -23.89 -30.76 -14.36
N LEU A 238 -24.94 -30.03 -14.72
CA LEU A 238 -24.91 -28.58 -14.92
C LEU A 238 -24.65 -27.82 -13.61
N LEU A 239 -25.28 -28.22 -12.51
CA LEU A 239 -25.08 -27.56 -11.21
C LEU A 239 -23.65 -27.79 -10.69
N SER A 240 -23.12 -29.01 -10.86
CA SER A 240 -21.74 -29.34 -10.47
C SER A 240 -20.73 -28.56 -11.31
N ALA A 241 -20.95 -28.50 -12.63
CA ALA A 241 -20.16 -27.72 -13.58
C ALA A 241 -20.17 -26.21 -13.25
N PHE A 242 -21.35 -25.65 -13.03
CA PHE A 242 -21.54 -24.25 -12.66
C PHE A 242 -20.83 -23.92 -11.33
N SER A 243 -21.04 -24.74 -10.30
CA SER A 243 -20.43 -24.55 -8.99
C SER A 243 -18.90 -24.64 -9.07
N ALA A 244 -18.36 -25.63 -9.78
CA ALA A 244 -16.92 -25.77 -9.98
C ALA A 244 -16.32 -24.55 -10.69
N ALA A 245 -16.99 -24.02 -11.72
CA ALA A 245 -16.51 -22.84 -12.44
C ALA A 245 -16.57 -21.56 -11.58
N VAL A 246 -17.63 -21.37 -10.80
CA VAL A 246 -17.77 -20.21 -9.89
C VAL A 246 -16.71 -20.26 -8.79
N VAL A 247 -16.55 -21.41 -8.12
CA VAL A 247 -15.55 -21.60 -7.07
C VAL A 247 -14.14 -21.38 -7.62
N GLN A 248 -13.82 -21.94 -8.79
CA GLN A 248 -12.50 -21.76 -9.39
C GLN A 248 -12.22 -20.29 -9.74
N ARG A 249 -13.20 -19.56 -10.27
CA ARG A 249 -13.08 -18.11 -10.53
C ARG A 249 -12.87 -17.31 -9.25
N ALA A 250 -13.60 -17.64 -8.18
CA ALA A 250 -13.44 -17.00 -6.88
C ALA A 250 -12.04 -17.25 -6.30
N ASN A 251 -11.56 -18.50 -6.35
CA ASN A 251 -10.22 -18.88 -5.89
C ASN A 251 -9.12 -18.11 -6.64
N MET A 252 -9.20 -18.03 -7.98
CA MET A 252 -8.23 -17.27 -8.77
C MET A 252 -8.20 -15.78 -8.42
N ARG A 253 -9.37 -15.16 -8.17
CA ARG A 253 -9.45 -13.75 -7.73
C ARG A 253 -8.88 -13.55 -6.33
N CYS A 254 -9.16 -14.48 -5.42
CA CYS A 254 -8.61 -14.47 -4.06
C CYS A 254 -7.08 -14.56 -4.10
N GLU A 255 -6.53 -15.54 -4.82
CA GLU A 255 -5.09 -15.68 -5.00
C GLU A 255 -4.44 -14.43 -5.62
N ALA A 256 -5.04 -13.85 -6.67
CA ALA A 256 -4.51 -12.64 -7.29
C ALA A 256 -4.50 -11.45 -6.32
N THR A 257 -5.57 -11.29 -5.53
CA THR A 257 -5.67 -10.22 -4.53
C THR A 257 -4.66 -10.40 -3.40
N LEU A 258 -4.47 -11.64 -2.92
CA LEU A 258 -3.48 -11.98 -1.90
C LEU A 258 -2.06 -11.71 -2.42
N ARG A 259 -1.74 -12.15 -3.65
CA ARG A 259 -0.45 -11.86 -4.29
C ARG A 259 -0.19 -10.36 -4.42
N ALA A 260 -1.19 -9.60 -4.87
CA ALA A 260 -1.08 -8.16 -4.99
C ALA A 260 -0.82 -7.48 -3.63
N ARG A 261 -1.59 -7.83 -2.59
CA ARG A 261 -1.38 -7.32 -1.22
C ARG A 261 -0.01 -7.66 -0.67
N ASN A 262 0.43 -8.92 -0.81
CA ASN A 262 1.76 -9.34 -0.36
C ASN A 262 2.87 -8.57 -1.09
N SER A 263 2.74 -8.36 -2.40
CA SER A 263 3.73 -7.59 -3.17
C SER A 263 3.83 -6.13 -2.74
N LEU A 264 2.70 -5.48 -2.43
CA LEU A 264 2.68 -4.11 -1.90
C LEU A 264 3.32 -4.03 -0.51
N PHE A 265 3.04 -5.03 0.34
CA PHE A 265 3.65 -5.12 1.66
C PHE A 265 5.17 -5.32 1.58
N GLU A 266 5.65 -6.24 0.74
CA GLU A 266 7.09 -6.44 0.51
C GLU A 266 7.78 -5.18 -0.04
N ALA A 267 7.12 -4.47 -0.96
CA ALA A 267 7.63 -3.21 -1.49
C ALA A 267 7.74 -2.14 -0.40
N ALA A 268 6.71 -1.98 0.44
CA ALA A 268 6.73 -1.04 1.54
C ALA A 268 7.88 -1.35 2.52
N LEU A 269 8.05 -2.61 2.90
CA LEU A 269 9.13 -3.02 3.81
C LEU A 269 10.53 -2.76 3.24
N ARG A 270 10.71 -2.90 1.93
CA ARG A 270 11.98 -2.69 1.23
C ARG A 270 12.48 -1.24 1.29
N TYR A 271 11.56 -0.28 1.25
CA TYR A 271 11.89 1.16 1.21
C TYR A 271 11.74 1.88 2.55
N LEU A 272 11.28 1.20 3.60
CA LEU A 272 11.29 1.75 4.95
C LEU A 272 12.75 2.06 5.37
N PRO A 273 13.06 3.27 5.83
CA PRO A 273 14.41 3.66 6.25
C PRO A 273 14.81 3.07 7.61
N VAL A 274 13.87 2.46 8.32
CA VAL A 274 14.10 1.77 9.60
C VAL A 274 14.42 0.30 9.36
N GLY A 275 15.39 -0.24 10.12
CA GLY A 275 15.66 -1.66 10.15
C GLY A 275 14.50 -2.41 10.79
N LEU A 276 13.98 -3.42 10.10
CA LEU A 276 12.95 -4.30 10.61
C LEU A 276 13.49 -5.73 10.62
N SER A 277 13.35 -6.41 11.76
CA SER A 277 13.52 -7.86 11.87
C SER A 277 12.41 -8.48 12.70
N MET A 278 12.04 -9.72 12.39
CA MET A 278 11.04 -10.49 13.13
C MET A 278 11.59 -11.87 13.42
N PHE A 279 11.38 -12.37 14.63
CA PHE A 279 11.83 -13.67 15.09
C PHE A 279 10.65 -14.48 15.64
N ASP A 280 10.69 -15.79 15.45
CA ASP A 280 9.68 -16.71 16.00
C ASP A 280 9.96 -17.05 17.48
N GLY A 281 9.09 -17.88 18.07
CA GLY A 281 9.23 -18.34 19.45
C GLY A 281 10.49 -19.19 19.70
N GLN A 282 11.10 -19.73 18.64
CA GLN A 282 12.33 -20.51 18.66
C GLN A 282 13.58 -19.65 18.37
N GLN A 283 13.42 -18.32 18.32
CA GLN A 283 14.50 -17.36 18.07
C GLN A 283 15.16 -17.50 16.70
N ARG A 284 14.37 -17.94 15.71
CA ARG A 284 14.76 -17.98 14.31
C ARG A 284 14.16 -16.80 13.58
N LEU A 285 14.96 -16.21 12.70
CA LEU A 285 14.55 -15.06 11.89
C LEU A 285 13.40 -15.48 10.96
N ILE A 286 12.23 -14.85 11.09
CA ILE A 286 11.10 -15.00 10.16
C ILE A 286 11.40 -14.17 8.91
N MET A 287 11.77 -12.90 9.11
CA MET A 287 12.12 -11.98 8.03
C MET A 287 12.92 -10.78 8.54
N CYS A 288 13.63 -10.12 7.64
CA CYS A 288 14.16 -8.78 7.86
C CYS A 288 14.11 -7.96 6.57
N ASN A 289 14.10 -6.64 6.68
CA ASN A 289 14.17 -5.76 5.53
C ASN A 289 15.64 -5.38 5.18
N PRO A 290 15.89 -4.81 3.98
CA PRO A 290 17.25 -4.42 3.58
C PRO A 290 17.87 -3.36 4.48
N ALA A 291 17.07 -2.47 5.08
CA ALA A 291 17.56 -1.47 6.02
C ALA A 291 18.20 -2.13 7.26
N TYR A 292 17.61 -3.21 7.78
CA TYR A 292 18.18 -3.97 8.91
C TYR A 292 19.55 -4.55 8.56
N ARG A 293 19.65 -5.20 7.39
CA ARG A 293 20.92 -5.75 6.88
C ARG A 293 21.99 -4.67 6.74
N LYS A 294 21.62 -3.51 6.18
CA LYS A 294 22.53 -2.38 5.98
C LYS A 294 22.95 -1.73 7.29
N LEU A 295 22.02 -1.58 8.24
CA LEU A 295 22.27 -0.93 9.54
C LEU A 295 23.40 -1.62 10.30
N TYR A 296 23.41 -2.95 10.26
CA TYR A 296 24.33 -3.80 11.00
C TYR A 296 25.40 -4.49 10.12
N SER A 297 25.47 -4.14 8.84
CA SER A 297 26.42 -4.74 7.87
C SER A 297 26.40 -6.28 7.84
N LEU A 298 25.21 -6.88 7.98
CA LEU A 298 25.06 -8.33 8.11
C LEU A 298 25.27 -9.05 6.76
N SER A 299 25.89 -10.23 6.84
CA SER A 299 26.03 -11.15 5.71
C SER A 299 24.67 -11.72 5.28
N GLU A 300 24.60 -12.25 4.06
CA GLU A 300 23.34 -12.81 3.55
C GLU A 300 22.87 -14.00 4.41
N ASP A 301 23.77 -14.88 4.84
CA ASP A 301 23.44 -16.06 5.62
C ASP A 301 22.78 -15.72 6.97
N LEU A 302 23.20 -14.61 7.60
CA LEU A 302 22.61 -14.11 8.86
C LEU A 302 21.28 -13.38 8.66
N THR A 303 20.86 -13.16 7.41
CA THR A 303 19.61 -12.45 7.07
C THR A 303 18.57 -13.34 6.38
N ARG A 304 18.88 -14.62 6.16
CA ARG A 304 17.94 -15.60 5.62
C ARG A 304 16.93 -16.04 6.68
N ALA A 305 15.71 -16.34 6.24
CA ALA A 305 14.71 -16.96 7.10
C ALA A 305 15.27 -18.25 7.73
N GLY A 306 15.12 -18.39 9.05
CA GLY A 306 15.71 -19.47 9.83
C GLY A 306 17.05 -19.14 10.52
N ALA A 307 17.68 -18.01 10.21
CA ALA A 307 18.93 -17.59 10.87
C ALA A 307 18.74 -17.47 12.40
N SER A 308 19.72 -17.91 13.18
CA SER A 308 19.65 -17.88 14.64
C SER A 308 19.85 -16.47 15.16
N PHE A 309 18.98 -15.99 16.05
CA PHE A 309 19.19 -14.73 16.75
C PHE A 309 20.53 -14.71 17.52
N ALA A 310 20.92 -15.84 18.12
CA ALA A 310 22.17 -15.95 18.84
C ALA A 310 23.40 -15.80 17.93
N GLU A 311 23.35 -16.30 16.70
CA GLU A 311 24.43 -16.16 15.72
C GLU A 311 24.55 -14.71 15.22
N ILE A 312 23.40 -14.06 14.96
CA ILE A 312 23.36 -12.64 14.59
C ILE A 312 23.95 -11.79 15.71
N VAL A 313 23.54 -12.04 16.95
CA VAL A 313 24.04 -11.33 18.13
C VAL A 313 25.53 -11.59 18.36
N ALA A 314 25.99 -12.83 18.18
CA ALA A 314 27.42 -13.16 18.31
C ALA A 314 28.26 -12.44 17.24
N ASN A 315 27.77 -12.36 16.00
CA ASN A 315 28.42 -11.62 14.93
C ASN A 315 28.51 -10.12 15.25
N LEU A 316 27.42 -9.53 15.76
CA LEU A 316 27.41 -8.14 16.24
C LEU A 316 28.40 -7.93 17.38
N ALA A 317 28.40 -8.80 18.39
CA ALA A 317 29.32 -8.69 19.53
C ALA A 317 30.80 -8.76 19.11
N LEU A 318 31.14 -9.53 18.06
CA LEU A 318 32.50 -9.58 17.52
C LEU A 318 32.94 -8.26 16.87
N HIS A 319 32.03 -7.54 16.21
CA HIS A 319 32.34 -6.26 15.56
C HIS A 319 32.25 -5.08 16.55
N GLU A 320 31.42 -5.21 17.60
CA GLU A 320 31.13 -4.16 18.59
C GLU A 320 31.92 -4.27 19.91
N GLY A 321 32.78 -5.28 20.12
CA GLY A 321 33.70 -5.34 21.27
C GLY A 321 33.04 -5.49 22.66
N ARG A 322 33.76 -5.16 23.75
CA ARG A 322 33.31 -5.39 25.16
C ARG A 322 32.08 -4.57 25.59
N ASP A 323 31.77 -3.46 24.91
CA ASP A 323 30.53 -2.69 25.12
C ASP A 323 29.30 -3.33 24.45
N GLY A 324 29.50 -4.43 23.69
CA GLY A 324 28.46 -5.29 23.13
C GLY A 324 27.58 -6.03 24.15
N ALA A 325 27.75 -5.78 25.47
CA ALA A 325 26.87 -6.28 26.52
C ALA A 325 25.38 -5.87 26.32
N CYS A 326 25.13 -4.84 25.52
CA CYS A 326 23.78 -4.45 25.10
C CYS A 326 23.14 -5.49 24.17
N PHE A 327 23.93 -6.16 23.33
CA PHE A 327 23.54 -7.29 22.49
C PHE A 327 23.66 -8.61 23.26
N SER A 328 23.09 -8.71 24.46
CA SER A 328 23.03 -9.98 25.19
C SER A 328 21.73 -10.70 24.87
N VAL A 329 21.83 -11.91 24.31
CA VAL A 329 20.68 -12.79 24.07
C VAL A 329 19.86 -12.98 25.36
N ALA A 330 20.53 -13.26 26.49
CA ALA A 330 19.88 -13.47 27.79
C ALA A 330 19.22 -12.20 28.36
N ARG A 331 19.76 -11.00 28.07
CA ARG A 331 19.13 -9.73 28.46
C ARG A 331 17.89 -9.47 27.62
N HIS A 332 17.98 -9.68 26.31
CA HIS A 332 16.87 -9.51 25.37
C HIS A 332 15.70 -10.44 25.71
N GLN A 333 15.99 -11.72 25.98
CA GLN A 333 15.01 -12.72 26.41
C GLN A 333 14.29 -12.34 27.72
N ARG A 334 15.03 -11.87 28.73
CA ARG A 334 14.42 -11.45 30.01
C ARG A 334 13.44 -10.29 29.82
N LYS A 335 13.77 -9.31 28.99
CA LYS A 335 12.86 -8.18 28.70
C LYS A 335 11.62 -8.63 27.93
N LEU A 336 11.79 -9.49 26.92
CA LEU A 336 10.67 -10.09 26.18
C LEU A 336 9.75 -10.94 27.07
N GLY A 337 10.31 -11.64 28.05
CA GLY A 337 9.57 -12.43 29.03
C GLY A 337 8.59 -11.62 29.89
N SER A 338 8.71 -10.29 29.92
CA SER A 338 7.72 -9.40 30.55
C SER A 338 6.41 -9.28 29.75
N GLY A 339 6.38 -9.71 28.49
CA GLY A 339 5.21 -9.63 27.62
C GLY A 339 4.85 -8.23 27.12
N THR A 340 5.65 -7.21 27.44
CA THR A 340 5.40 -5.81 27.06
C THR A 340 6.42 -5.30 26.05
N ALA A 341 6.00 -4.36 25.22
CA ALA A 341 6.91 -3.67 24.30
C ALA A 341 7.88 -2.77 25.09
N PHE A 342 9.13 -2.72 24.65
CA PHE A 342 10.16 -1.88 25.27
C PHE A 342 10.99 -1.16 24.21
N THR A 343 11.64 -0.08 24.62
CA THR A 343 12.59 0.67 23.78
C THR A 343 13.93 0.74 24.51
N GLU A 344 15.02 0.60 23.76
CA GLU A 344 16.38 0.76 24.26
C GLU A 344 17.24 1.50 23.26
N THR A 345 18.21 2.25 23.77
CA THR A 345 19.18 2.97 22.97
C THR A 345 20.54 2.30 23.12
N VAL A 346 21.19 2.01 21.99
CA VAL A 346 22.49 1.35 21.94
C VAL A 346 23.46 2.22 21.16
N ARG A 347 24.62 2.52 21.74
CA ARG A 347 25.73 3.18 21.04
C ARG A 347 26.62 2.09 20.44
N LEU A 348 26.89 2.19 19.14
CA LEU A 348 27.82 1.32 18.41
C LEU A 348 29.24 1.90 18.46
N ASN A 349 30.23 1.06 18.21
CA ASN A 349 31.65 1.42 18.20
C ASN A 349 32.02 2.41 17.10
N ASP A 350 31.30 2.38 15.98
CA ASP A 350 31.49 3.31 14.87
C ASP A 350 30.95 4.72 15.15
N GLY A 351 30.40 4.95 16.35
CA GLY A 351 29.85 6.24 16.73
C GLY A 351 28.44 6.47 16.22
N ARG A 352 27.68 5.42 15.87
CA ARG A 352 26.22 5.52 15.66
C ARG A 352 25.44 5.21 16.92
N THR A 353 24.29 5.86 17.11
CA THR A 353 23.31 5.59 18.17
C THR A 353 22.07 4.99 17.57
N ILE A 354 21.77 3.75 17.92
CA ILE A 354 20.59 3.02 17.45
C ILE A 354 19.50 3.02 18.51
N SER A 355 18.31 3.49 18.14
CA SER A 355 17.08 3.29 18.90
C SER A 355 16.42 2.00 18.46
N LYS A 356 16.28 1.04 19.38
CA LYS A 356 15.65 -0.26 19.16
C LYS A 356 14.33 -0.34 19.91
N ARG A 357 13.23 -0.49 19.19
CA ARG A 357 11.90 -0.77 19.74
C ARG A 357 11.53 -2.22 19.49
N VAL A 358 11.14 -2.91 20.54
CA VAL A 358 10.89 -4.34 20.55
C VAL A 358 9.47 -4.60 21.03
N GLY A 359 8.73 -5.48 20.35
CA GLY A 359 7.38 -5.85 20.75
C GLY A 359 7.07 -7.32 20.46
N PRO A 360 6.21 -7.98 21.26
CA PRO A 360 5.79 -9.35 20.99
C PRO A 360 4.90 -9.40 19.75
N ILE A 361 4.91 -10.55 19.06
CA ILE A 361 3.99 -10.84 17.94
C ILE A 361 3.02 -11.96 18.31
N ALA A 362 1.83 -11.94 17.70
CA ALA A 362 0.82 -12.98 17.90
C ALA A 362 1.36 -14.33 17.38
N GLY A 363 1.23 -15.39 18.18
CA GLY A 363 1.81 -16.71 17.88
C GLY A 363 3.18 -16.99 18.50
N GLY A 364 3.74 -16.03 19.26
CA GLY A 364 5.05 -16.13 19.90
C GLY A 364 6.17 -15.55 19.05
N GLY A 365 7.28 -15.18 19.69
CA GLY A 365 8.36 -14.42 19.06
C GLY A 365 8.23 -12.91 19.25
N TRP A 366 8.97 -12.12 18.47
CA TRP A 366 8.97 -10.66 18.57
C TRP A 366 9.31 -9.96 17.24
N VAL A 367 8.98 -8.68 17.18
CA VAL A 367 9.38 -7.75 16.14
C VAL A 367 10.33 -6.71 16.73
N ASP A 368 11.34 -6.39 15.95
CA ASP A 368 12.48 -5.57 16.28
C ASP A 368 12.50 -4.44 15.22
N VAL A 369 12.21 -3.19 15.62
CA VAL A 369 12.34 -1.98 14.79
C VAL A 369 13.56 -1.18 15.25
N GLN A 370 14.48 -0.86 14.35
CA GLN A 370 15.72 -0.14 14.64
C GLN A 370 15.87 1.10 13.77
N GLU A 371 16.28 2.19 14.39
CA GLU A 371 16.53 3.46 13.71
C GLU A 371 17.87 4.03 14.18
N ASP A 372 18.67 4.52 13.23
CA ASP A 372 19.85 5.33 13.55
C ASP A 372 19.38 6.75 13.89
N ILE A 373 19.55 7.13 15.16
CA ILE A 373 19.13 8.44 15.69
C ILE A 373 20.33 9.34 15.99
N THR A 374 21.52 9.04 15.45
CA THR A 374 22.74 9.81 15.70
C THR A 374 22.59 11.26 15.29
N GLU A 375 22.19 11.49 14.03
CA GLU A 375 21.98 12.83 13.48
C GLU A 375 20.94 13.60 14.28
N ARG A 376 19.85 12.93 14.69
CA ARG A 376 18.81 13.54 15.52
C ARG A 376 19.35 13.99 16.87
N ILE A 377 20.13 13.15 17.56
CA ILE A 377 20.75 13.52 18.84
C ILE A 377 21.71 14.70 18.66
N GLU A 378 22.52 14.70 17.62
CA GLU A 378 23.46 15.79 17.34
C GLU A 378 22.75 17.11 17.03
N GLN A 379 21.67 17.06 16.26
CA GLN A 379 20.83 18.22 15.97
C GLN A 379 20.14 18.75 17.22
N ASP A 380 19.55 17.86 18.04
CA ASP A 380 18.90 18.24 19.29
C ASP A 380 19.92 18.88 20.27
N ALA A 381 21.14 18.33 20.35
CA ALA A 381 22.22 18.89 21.15
C ALA A 381 22.66 20.27 20.63
N LYS A 382 22.76 20.45 19.30
CA LYS A 382 23.10 21.74 18.68
C LYS A 382 22.01 22.78 18.93
N ILE A 383 20.74 22.41 18.81
CA ILE A 383 19.60 23.29 19.12
C ILE A 383 19.67 23.72 20.59
N ALA A 384 19.89 22.77 21.51
CA ALA A 384 20.03 23.07 22.93
C ALA A 384 21.21 24.02 23.21
N TYR A 385 22.34 23.83 22.53
CA TYR A 385 23.49 24.71 22.64
C TYR A 385 23.20 26.14 22.14
N MET A 386 22.57 26.27 20.96
CA MET A 386 22.18 27.55 20.34
C MET A 386 21.13 28.32 21.16
N ALA A 387 20.29 27.60 21.93
CA ALA A 387 19.33 28.24 22.84
C ALA A 387 20.02 29.01 23.98
N GLN A 388 21.28 28.68 24.30
CA GLN A 388 22.03 29.29 25.40
C GLN A 388 23.23 30.14 24.94
N HIS A 389 23.77 29.91 23.74
CA HIS A 389 24.98 30.60 23.26
C HIS A 389 24.76 31.42 21.99
N ASP A 390 25.51 32.51 21.83
CA ASP A 390 25.61 33.27 20.60
C ASP A 390 26.44 32.50 19.55
N ILE A 391 25.88 32.28 18.37
CA ILE A 391 26.47 31.40 17.34
C ILE A 391 27.78 31.96 16.78
N LEU A 392 27.92 33.29 16.74
CA LEU A 392 29.09 33.93 16.13
C LEU A 392 30.31 33.89 17.06
N THR A 393 30.11 34.19 18.35
CA THR A 393 31.18 34.37 19.34
C THR A 393 31.34 33.19 20.29
N GLY A 394 30.33 32.32 20.37
CA GLY A 394 30.23 31.22 21.35
C GLY A 394 30.05 31.70 22.79
N LEU A 395 29.80 33.00 23.02
CA LEU A 395 29.53 33.54 24.35
C LEU A 395 28.12 33.16 24.80
N ALA A 396 27.80 33.36 26.07
CA ALA A 396 26.42 33.25 26.53
C ALA A 396 25.53 34.21 25.73
N ASN A 397 24.34 33.79 25.35
CA ASN A 397 23.35 34.68 24.73
C ASN A 397 22.52 35.37 25.82
N ARG A 398 21.55 36.20 25.39
CA ARG A 398 20.64 36.91 26.31
C ARG A 398 19.90 35.98 27.27
N ALA A 399 19.45 34.80 26.81
CA ALA A 399 18.71 33.86 27.65
C ALA A 399 19.60 33.27 28.75
N GLN A 400 20.80 32.80 28.40
CA GLN A 400 21.75 32.28 29.38
C GLN A 400 22.25 33.36 30.34
N LEU A 401 22.45 34.60 29.85
CA LEU A 401 22.81 35.74 30.70
C LEU A 401 21.79 35.98 31.80
N LEU A 402 20.50 36.11 31.45
CA LEU A 402 19.44 36.39 32.43
C LEU A 402 19.31 35.24 33.44
N GLN A 403 19.36 33.99 32.95
CA GLN A 403 19.32 32.81 33.82
C GLN A 403 20.48 32.80 34.82
N GLN A 404 21.70 33.12 34.39
CA GLN A 404 22.88 33.18 35.26
C GLN A 404 22.83 34.38 36.19
N LEU A 405 22.36 35.55 35.74
CA LEU A 405 22.18 36.72 36.59
C LEU A 405 21.24 36.42 37.75
N ASP A 406 20.08 35.84 37.49
CA ASP A 406 19.13 35.43 38.54
C ASP A 406 19.73 34.37 39.47
N ALA A 407 20.51 33.42 38.92
CA ALA A 407 21.20 32.42 39.73
C ALA A 407 22.27 33.04 40.64
N MET A 408 23.06 34.00 40.14
CA MET A 408 24.09 34.71 40.89
C MET A 408 23.47 35.58 41.98
N LEU A 409 22.38 36.30 41.68
CA LEU A 409 21.65 37.11 42.67
C LEU A 409 21.10 36.26 43.83
N LYS A 410 20.67 35.01 43.55
CA LYS A 410 20.19 34.06 44.58
C LYS A 410 21.30 33.35 45.35
N ARG A 411 22.47 33.12 44.73
CA ARG A 411 23.57 32.33 45.30
C ARG A 411 24.67 33.15 45.98
N ARG A 412 24.70 34.47 45.76
CA ARG A 412 25.70 35.38 46.35
C ARG A 412 25.78 35.25 47.88
N ARG A 413 26.99 35.33 48.44
CA ARG A 413 27.18 35.32 49.89
C ARG A 413 26.82 36.68 50.49
N ARG A 414 26.64 36.72 51.80
CA ARG A 414 26.40 37.98 52.51
C ARG A 414 27.62 38.91 52.35
N GLY A 415 27.38 40.13 51.89
CA GLY A 415 28.43 41.10 51.56
C GLY A 415 28.94 41.04 50.12
N GLU A 416 28.50 40.06 49.31
CA GLU A 416 28.77 40.03 47.87
C GLU A 416 27.60 40.65 47.10
N MET A 417 27.94 41.36 46.03
CA MET A 417 27.02 41.98 45.08
C MET A 417 27.32 41.49 43.67
N VAL A 418 26.31 41.54 42.81
CA VAL A 418 26.47 41.25 41.38
C VAL A 418 26.52 42.58 40.62
N ALA A 419 27.63 42.83 39.95
CA ALA A 419 27.78 43.96 39.02
C ALA A 419 27.51 43.50 37.58
N VAL A 420 26.73 44.28 36.85
CA VAL A 420 26.42 44.11 35.44
C VAL A 420 27.13 45.23 34.67
N LEU A 421 28.05 44.86 33.80
CA LEU A 421 28.75 45.78 32.90
C LEU A 421 28.20 45.56 31.48
N LEU A 422 27.35 46.46 31.01
CA LEU A 422 26.87 46.47 29.63
C LEU A 422 27.87 47.26 28.77
N ILE A 423 28.35 46.64 27.70
CA ILE A 423 29.43 47.12 26.86
C ILE A 423 28.90 47.26 25.44
N ASP A 424 29.18 48.38 24.80
CA ASP A 424 28.85 48.62 23.41
C ASP A 424 30.09 49.10 22.67
N LEU A 425 30.32 48.55 21.48
CA LEU A 425 31.48 48.89 20.66
C LEU A 425 31.24 50.18 19.89
N ASP A 426 32.02 51.21 20.21
CA ASP A 426 31.85 52.52 19.62
C ASP A 426 32.12 52.47 18.12
N ARG A 427 31.16 52.98 17.33
CA ARG A 427 31.28 53.10 15.86
C ARG A 427 31.48 51.76 15.12
N PHE A 428 30.95 50.66 15.65
CA PHE A 428 30.98 49.37 14.95
C PHE A 428 30.22 49.37 13.61
N LYS A 429 29.06 50.02 13.53
CA LYS A 429 28.24 50.09 12.31
C LYS A 429 29.00 50.62 11.07
N PRO A 430 29.73 51.76 11.15
CA PRO A 430 30.62 52.21 10.07
C PRO A 430 31.67 51.19 9.59
N ILE A 431 32.15 50.28 10.46
CA ILE A 431 33.08 49.22 10.07
C ILE A 431 32.36 48.22 9.16
N ASN A 432 31.17 47.76 9.56
CA ASN A 432 30.35 46.89 8.72
C ASN A 432 29.98 47.54 7.39
N ASP A 433 29.56 48.81 7.41
CA ASP A 433 29.11 49.52 6.22
C ASP A 433 30.27 49.75 5.21
N ARG A 434 31.51 49.88 5.69
CA ARG A 434 32.69 50.16 4.84
C ARG A 434 33.49 48.92 4.44
N LEU A 435 33.63 47.95 5.36
CA LEU A 435 34.52 46.80 5.21
C LEU A 435 33.76 45.47 5.05
N GLY A 436 32.44 45.50 5.19
CA GLY A 436 31.56 44.34 5.04
C GLY A 436 31.37 43.55 6.34
N HIS A 437 30.26 42.82 6.41
CA HIS A 437 29.87 42.05 7.60
C HIS A 437 30.86 40.95 7.98
N LEU A 438 31.60 40.35 7.04
CA LEU A 438 32.59 39.31 7.35
C LEU A 438 33.74 39.86 8.22
N VAL A 439 34.19 41.09 7.93
CA VAL A 439 35.23 41.77 8.72
C VAL A 439 34.69 42.15 10.10
N GLY A 440 33.44 42.64 10.18
CA GLY A 440 32.78 42.90 11.45
C GLY A 440 32.60 41.64 12.30
N ASP A 441 32.25 40.51 11.69
CA ASP A 441 32.12 39.22 12.36
C ASP A 441 33.46 38.74 12.94
N ALA A 442 34.55 38.88 12.18
CA ALA A 442 35.89 38.57 12.65
C ALA A 442 36.32 39.50 13.80
N LEU A 443 36.00 40.80 13.71
CA LEU A 443 36.23 41.75 14.80
C LEU A 443 35.45 41.37 16.06
N LEU A 444 34.18 41.00 15.95
CA LEU A 444 33.35 40.55 17.08
C LEU A 444 33.90 39.28 17.73
N ARG A 445 34.44 38.33 16.96
CA ARG A 445 35.16 37.16 17.53
C ARG A 445 36.41 37.58 18.29
N GLY A 446 37.18 38.53 17.75
CA GLY A 446 38.35 39.11 18.42
C GLY A 446 37.99 39.81 19.73
N VAL A 447 36.91 40.60 19.73
CA VAL A 447 36.35 41.25 20.93
C VAL A 447 35.95 40.21 21.96
N ALA A 448 35.19 39.19 21.57
CA ALA A 448 34.77 38.11 22.45
C ALA A 448 35.96 37.37 23.10
N ALA A 449 37.01 37.09 22.32
CA ALA A 449 38.23 36.46 22.83
C ALA A 449 38.94 37.36 23.86
N ARG A 450 39.07 38.66 23.58
CA ARG A 450 39.66 39.62 24.52
C ARG A 450 38.85 39.78 25.80
N LEU A 451 37.53 39.83 25.71
CA LEU A 451 36.65 39.90 26.88
C LEU A 451 36.81 38.66 27.76
N ARG A 452 36.76 37.44 27.18
CA ARG A 452 37.00 36.20 27.92
C ARG A 452 38.36 36.17 28.63
N GLY A 453 39.40 36.70 27.98
CA GLY A 453 40.74 36.78 28.57
C GLY A 453 40.91 37.85 29.65
N THR A 454 39.98 38.79 29.78
CA THR A 454 40.07 39.93 30.73
C THR A 454 39.35 39.67 32.05
N VAL A 455 38.38 38.75 32.04
CA VAL A 455 37.56 38.37 33.19
C VAL A 455 38.11 37.14 33.90
N ARG A 456 37.67 36.91 35.14
CA ARG A 456 38.04 35.71 35.91
C ARG A 456 37.06 34.58 35.62
N GLU A 457 37.44 33.34 35.94
CA GLU A 457 36.58 32.15 35.76
C GLU A 457 35.14 32.26 36.34
N PRO A 458 34.89 32.87 37.52
CA PRO A 458 33.52 33.02 38.05
C PRO A 458 32.68 34.09 37.35
N ASP A 459 33.28 34.94 36.52
CA ASP A 459 32.57 36.00 35.79
C ASP A 459 31.98 35.43 34.49
N LEU A 460 30.80 35.90 34.10
CA LEU A 460 30.16 35.50 32.84
C LEU A 460 30.31 36.58 31.79
N VAL A 461 30.70 36.19 30.57
CA VAL A 461 30.67 37.06 29.40
C VAL A 461 29.56 36.61 28.45
N ALA A 462 28.68 37.54 28.07
CA ALA A 462 27.58 37.32 27.15
C ALA A 462 27.59 38.33 26.00
N ARG A 463 26.95 37.96 24.89
CA ARG A 463 26.62 38.88 23.78
C ARG A 463 25.11 38.93 23.61
N LEU A 464 24.54 40.13 23.63
CA LEU A 464 23.09 40.32 23.53
C LEU A 464 22.61 40.37 22.07
N GLY A 465 23.46 40.86 21.18
CA GLY A 465 23.20 41.04 19.77
C GLY A 465 24.02 42.21 19.22
N GLY A 466 24.22 42.27 17.90
CA GLY A 466 24.98 43.37 17.29
C GLY A 466 26.39 43.53 17.89
N ASP A 467 26.66 44.72 18.40
CA ASP A 467 27.88 45.18 19.08
C ASP A 467 27.78 45.21 20.62
N GLU A 468 26.70 44.65 21.20
CA GLU A 468 26.45 44.69 22.64
C GLU A 468 26.91 43.43 23.37
N PHE A 469 27.75 43.62 24.39
CA PHE A 469 28.28 42.58 25.28
C PHE A 469 27.91 42.89 26.73
N VAL A 470 27.81 41.84 27.56
CA VAL A 470 27.57 41.99 28.99
C VAL A 470 28.57 41.17 29.76
N ILE A 471 29.08 41.73 30.86
CA ILE A 471 29.82 40.98 31.88
C ILE A 471 29.03 40.98 33.18
N LEU A 472 28.89 39.80 33.77
CA LEU A 472 28.40 39.63 35.13
C LEU A 472 29.60 39.35 36.04
N GLN A 473 29.77 40.17 37.07
CA GLN A 473 30.85 40.05 38.05
C GLN A 473 30.25 39.88 39.45
N ILE A 474 30.76 38.92 40.24
CA ILE A 474 30.51 38.87 41.69
C ILE A 474 31.66 39.58 42.41
N THR A 475 31.33 40.52 43.29
CA THR A 475 32.33 41.32 44.00
C THR A 475 31.82 41.78 45.37
N ALA A 476 32.74 41.89 46.34
CA ALA A 476 32.46 42.48 47.65
C ALA A 476 32.75 44.00 47.69
N GLN A 477 33.49 44.52 46.72
CA GLN A 477 33.87 45.94 46.63
C GLN A 477 33.53 46.52 45.25
N PRO A 478 32.23 46.60 44.89
CA PRO A 478 31.79 46.93 43.55
C PRO A 478 32.25 48.30 43.04
N ALA A 479 32.45 49.29 43.91
CA ALA A 479 32.93 50.61 43.48
C ALA A 479 34.39 50.59 42.98
N VAL A 480 35.23 49.71 43.54
CA VAL A 480 36.66 49.64 43.23
C VAL A 480 36.91 48.55 42.19
N GLU A 481 36.54 47.30 42.50
CA GLU A 481 36.86 46.15 41.66
C GLU A 481 36.18 46.18 40.29
N THR A 482 34.94 46.67 40.23
CA THR A 482 34.21 46.79 38.95
C THR A 482 34.73 47.98 38.13
N ALA A 483 35.15 49.07 38.77
CA ALA A 483 35.77 50.20 38.08
C ALA A 483 37.12 49.80 37.46
N GLU A 484 37.94 49.04 38.19
CA GLU A 484 39.21 48.50 37.70
C GLU A 484 39.00 47.51 36.54
N LEU A 485 38.00 46.62 36.64
CA LEU A 485 37.64 45.72 35.56
C LEU A 485 37.16 46.50 34.33
N ALA A 486 36.29 47.49 34.50
CA ALA A 486 35.79 48.32 33.39
C ALA A 486 36.91 49.09 32.70
N ALA A 487 37.80 49.74 33.46
CA ALA A 487 38.97 50.43 32.91
C ALA A 487 39.88 49.48 32.11
N ARG A 488 40.10 48.27 32.65
CA ARG A 488 40.88 47.24 31.95
C ARG A 488 40.21 46.77 30.67
N ILE A 489 38.89 46.57 30.68
CA ILE A 489 38.12 46.20 29.48
C ILE A 489 38.25 47.28 28.41
N VAL A 490 38.02 48.56 28.75
CA VAL A 490 38.14 49.67 27.79
C VAL A 490 39.54 49.70 27.16
N ALA A 491 40.59 49.59 27.97
CA ALA A 491 41.97 49.55 27.49
C ALA A 491 42.25 48.35 26.58
N THR A 492 41.82 47.15 26.98
CA THR A 492 42.02 45.91 26.21
C THR A 492 41.25 45.93 24.88
N LEU A 493 40.03 46.44 24.87
CA LEU A 493 39.23 46.54 23.65
C LEU A 493 39.72 47.65 22.72
N SER A 494 40.29 48.73 23.26
CA SER A 494 40.82 49.83 22.44
C SER A 494 42.14 49.50 21.74
N ALA A 495 42.81 48.41 22.11
CA ALA A 495 44.03 47.99 21.43
C ALA A 495 43.76 47.58 19.97
N PRO A 496 44.70 47.78 19.02
CA PRO A 496 44.45 47.49 17.61
C PRO A 496 44.17 45.99 17.35
N TYR A 497 43.22 45.68 16.47
CA TYR A 497 42.89 44.33 16.01
C TYR A 497 43.48 44.09 14.64
N GLU A 498 44.15 42.96 14.46
CA GLU A 498 44.55 42.48 13.14
C GLU A 498 43.46 41.55 12.59
N VAL A 499 42.75 42.01 11.55
CA VAL A 499 41.67 41.26 10.89
C VAL A 499 41.92 41.28 9.39
N ASP A 500 42.12 40.12 8.78
CA ASP A 500 42.42 39.94 7.36
C ASP A 500 43.56 40.86 6.84
N GLY A 501 44.65 40.97 7.63
CA GLY A 501 45.82 41.79 7.31
C GLY A 501 45.61 43.30 7.43
N ARG A 502 44.51 43.73 8.06
CA ARG A 502 44.20 45.15 8.34
C ARG A 502 44.24 45.41 9.83
N ILE A 503 44.66 46.61 10.20
CA ILE A 503 44.64 47.08 11.58
C ILE A 503 43.35 47.87 11.78
N LEU A 504 42.50 47.41 12.71
CA LEU A 504 41.24 48.05 13.08
C LEU A 504 41.33 48.54 14.53
N GLU A 505 40.82 49.74 14.78
CA GLU A 505 40.69 50.30 16.13
C GLU A 505 39.22 50.55 16.43
N ILE A 506 38.76 50.12 17.59
CA ILE A 506 37.38 50.30 18.03
C ILE A 506 37.36 50.72 19.50
N GLY A 507 36.52 51.70 19.83
CA GLY A 507 36.29 52.11 21.20
C GLY A 507 35.29 51.19 21.89
N ALA A 508 35.18 51.31 23.21
CA ALA A 508 34.13 50.65 23.97
C ALA A 508 33.55 51.63 25.00
N SER A 509 32.23 51.71 25.04
CA SER A 509 31.48 52.41 26.07
C SER A 509 30.86 51.40 27.02
N ILE A 510 30.98 51.63 28.33
CA ILE A 510 30.49 50.71 29.36
C ILE A 510 29.50 51.40 30.31
N GLY A 511 28.33 50.80 30.50
CA GLY A 511 27.39 51.13 31.56
C GLY A 511 27.43 50.10 32.68
N ILE A 512 27.58 50.55 33.92
CA ILE A 512 27.75 49.66 35.08
C ILE A 512 26.57 49.84 36.02
N ALA A 513 25.91 48.75 36.40
CA ALA A 513 24.95 48.73 37.50
C ALA A 513 25.29 47.63 38.50
N VAL A 514 25.07 47.91 39.77
CA VAL A 514 25.32 46.98 40.87
C VAL A 514 23.98 46.58 41.48
N SER A 515 23.81 45.29 41.80
CA SER A 515 22.62 44.81 42.51
C SER A 515 22.53 45.41 43.91
N SER A 516 21.32 45.53 44.44
CA SER A 516 21.11 45.86 45.86
C SER A 516 21.17 44.62 46.76
N GLU A 517 21.33 44.79 48.08
CA GLU A 517 21.41 43.66 49.03
C GLU A 517 20.09 42.88 49.15
N GLY A 518 18.97 43.44 48.66
CA GLY A 518 17.63 42.83 48.67
C GLY A 518 17.34 41.88 47.50
N SER A 519 16.11 41.34 47.46
CA SER A 519 15.61 40.55 46.33
C SER A 519 15.35 41.46 45.14
N GLU A 520 16.19 41.37 44.13
CA GLU A 520 16.10 42.18 42.92
C GLU A 520 16.06 41.25 41.71
N GLU A 521 15.26 41.62 40.71
CA GLU A 521 15.14 40.88 39.44
C GLU A 521 16.29 41.26 38.50
N GLY A 522 16.89 40.29 37.80
CA GLY A 522 18.02 40.53 36.93
C GLY A 522 17.77 41.56 35.82
N GLU A 523 16.56 41.57 35.25
CA GLU A 523 16.20 42.55 34.20
C GLU A 523 16.25 44.00 34.70
N ALA A 524 15.90 44.25 35.96
CA ALA A 524 15.96 45.59 36.55
C ALA A 524 17.41 46.08 36.65
N VAL A 525 18.33 45.20 37.07
CA VAL A 525 19.76 45.54 37.14
C VAL A 525 20.33 45.80 35.74
N LEU A 526 19.95 44.98 34.75
CA LEU A 526 20.36 45.15 33.37
C LEU A 526 19.84 46.48 32.77
N GLY A 527 18.59 46.85 33.04
CA GLY A 527 18.02 48.14 32.59
C GLY A 527 18.70 49.36 33.20
N ARG A 528 19.21 49.25 34.44
CA ARG A 528 20.05 50.28 35.05
C ARG A 528 21.41 50.39 34.37
N ALA A 529 22.02 49.26 34.00
CA ALA A 529 23.29 49.26 33.27
C ALA A 529 23.12 49.92 31.88
N ASP A 530 22.00 49.66 31.20
CA ASP A 530 21.65 50.32 29.93
C ASP A 530 21.52 51.84 30.06
N THR A 531 20.83 52.31 31.10
CA THR A 531 20.73 53.75 31.39
C THR A 531 22.13 54.37 31.62
N ALA A 532 23.01 53.67 32.32
CA ALA A 532 24.37 54.11 32.55
C ALA A 532 25.23 54.09 31.27
N LEU A 533 25.02 53.12 30.38
CA LEU A 533 25.69 53.05 29.09
C LEU A 533 25.31 54.25 28.22
N TYR A 534 24.02 54.60 28.18
CA TYR A 534 23.56 55.81 27.49
C TYR A 534 24.26 57.07 28.01
N TRP A 535 24.44 57.20 29.33
CA TRP A 535 25.19 58.31 29.91
C TRP A 535 26.67 58.32 29.54
N SER A 536 27.30 57.14 29.43
CA SER A 536 28.68 57.01 28.97
C SER A 536 28.82 57.51 27.52
N LYS A 537 27.91 57.08 26.63
CA LYS A 537 27.87 57.53 25.24
C LYS A 537 27.61 59.04 25.11
N ALA A 538 26.68 59.58 25.90
CA ALA A 538 26.37 61.01 25.90
C ALA A 538 27.53 61.89 26.40
N ALA A 539 28.43 61.33 27.22
CA ALA A 539 29.63 62.02 27.72
C ALA A 539 30.83 61.97 26.75
N GLY A 540 30.67 61.40 25.56
CA GLY A 540 31.73 61.30 24.54
C GLY A 540 32.18 59.88 24.20
N GLY A 541 31.66 58.86 24.91
CA GLY A 541 32.02 57.45 24.71
C GLY A 541 33.43 57.08 25.22
N ALA A 542 33.96 55.93 24.80
CA ALA A 542 35.31 55.46 25.11
C ALA A 542 35.67 55.44 26.62
N GLY A 543 34.72 55.00 27.46
CA GLY A 543 34.87 55.01 28.91
C GLY A 543 33.74 54.25 29.60
N TYR A 544 33.64 54.38 30.92
CA TYR A 544 32.61 53.74 31.72
C TYR A 544 31.84 54.72 32.58
N CYS A 545 30.58 54.40 32.88
CA CYS A 545 29.76 55.16 33.81
C CYS A 545 29.01 54.22 34.75
N PHE A 546 28.98 54.53 36.05
CA PHE A 546 28.11 53.85 37.00
C PHE A 546 26.70 54.43 36.96
N PHE A 547 25.71 53.55 37.14
CA PHE A 547 24.35 53.95 37.39
C PHE A 547 24.26 54.68 38.73
N ASN A 548 23.52 55.80 38.75
CA ASN A 548 23.32 56.63 39.92
C ASN A 548 21.86 57.10 39.95
N GLU A 549 21.15 56.73 41.02
CA GLU A 549 19.71 56.98 41.17
C GLU A 549 19.38 58.48 41.19
N ASP A 550 20.23 59.33 41.77
CA ASP A 550 20.03 60.78 41.77
C ASP A 550 20.17 61.38 40.38
N ARG A 551 21.10 60.84 39.56
CA ARG A 551 21.25 61.26 38.16
C ARG A 551 20.04 60.84 37.33
N ARG A 552 19.49 59.64 37.57
CA ARG A 552 18.24 59.18 36.92
C ARG A 552 17.06 60.07 37.30
N ARG A 553 16.88 60.37 38.59
CA ARG A 553 15.80 61.22 39.09
C ARG A 553 15.84 62.62 38.47
N LYS A 554 17.01 63.27 38.45
CA LYS A 554 17.19 64.59 37.81
C LYS A 554 16.89 64.57 36.31
N ALA A 555 17.29 63.51 35.60
CA ALA A 555 17.00 63.37 34.17
C ALA A 555 15.50 63.17 33.90
N LEU A 556 14.80 62.41 34.74
CA LEU A 556 13.35 62.21 34.66
C LEU A 556 12.58 63.49 35.00
N GLU A 557 12.99 64.24 36.01
CA GLU A 557 12.42 65.57 36.35
C GLU A 557 12.58 66.56 35.18
N HIS A 558 13.76 66.60 34.56
CA HIS A 558 14.02 67.45 33.39
C HIS A 558 13.20 67.01 32.16
N THR A 559 12.99 65.71 31.95
CA THR A 559 12.17 65.18 30.83
C THR A 559 10.67 65.38 31.08
N ALA A 560 10.21 65.30 32.34
CA ALA A 560 8.83 65.56 32.74
C ALA A 560 8.48 67.05 32.62
N LEU A 561 9.42 67.96 32.91
CA LEU A 561 9.26 69.40 32.72
C LEU A 561 9.16 69.81 31.23
N VAL A 562 9.76 69.04 30.32
CA VAL A 562 9.72 69.31 28.87
C VAL A 562 8.46 68.73 28.19
N LYS A 563 7.70 67.84 28.85
CA LYS A 563 6.49 67.19 28.29
C LYS A 563 5.14 67.78 28.73
N LEU A 564 5.12 68.89 29.49
CA LEU A 564 3.88 69.64 29.71
C LEU A 564 3.51 70.36 28.39
N PRO A 565 2.33 70.11 27.79
CA PRO A 565 1.89 70.90 26.66
C PRO A 565 1.65 72.34 27.13
N MET A 566 2.26 73.30 26.44
CA MET A 566 1.79 74.68 26.43
C MET A 566 0.36 74.67 25.88
N ALA A 567 -0.64 74.60 26.76
CA ALA A 567 -2.03 74.83 26.46
C ALA A 567 -2.49 76.04 27.27
N SER A 568 -2.76 77.10 26.50
CA SER A 568 -3.40 78.40 26.77
C SER A 568 -4.08 78.61 28.12
#